data_AF-A0A4V0XG11-F1
#
_entry.id   AF-A0A4V0XG11-F1
#
_cell.length_a   1.000
_cell.length_b   1.000
_cell.length_c   1.000
_cell.angle_alpha   90.00
_cell.angle_beta   90.00
_cell.angle_gamma   90.00
#
_symmetry.space_group_name_H-M   'P 1'
#
loop_
_entity.id
_entity.type
_entity.pdbx_description
1 polymer ?
#
loop_
_entity_poly.entity_id
_entity_poly.type
_entity_poly.pdbx_seq_one_letter_code
_entity_poly.pdbx_strand_id
1 'polypeptide(L)'
;MRSVSLAFGLGFGLAACDPDAAAGEGGAFVIAEYFTGVDSWTWRDDGDTGIVDDSTVLRGEMDEEGTVSVRRGARYVDGDEVGELRWDLTATDLILSSWAWLDDSSGSSTIFARNAGLSGDIVTNLQGACVSESISDFETSYGTFDYALHAICDGTPAPSGEYWFAKGFGLVRAQADPIVLDLVAPR
;
A
#
# COMPACT_ATOMS: atom_id res chain seq x y z
N MET A 1 -73.75 23.10 24.84
CA MET A 1 -73.65 22.52 23.49
C MET A 1 -73.35 23.65 22.52
N ARG A 2 -72.08 23.77 22.13
CA ARG A 2 -71.60 24.75 21.16
C ARG A 2 -70.60 24.02 20.26
N SER A 3 -70.93 23.86 18.99
CA SER A 3 -69.99 23.45 17.94
C SER A 3 -69.65 24.69 17.13
N VAL A 4 -68.37 25.05 17.09
CA VAL A 4 -67.85 26.16 16.29
C VAL A 4 -66.47 25.77 15.73
N SER A 5 -66.42 25.86 14.40
CA SER A 5 -65.32 26.25 13.49
C SER A 5 -64.07 25.40 13.24
N LEU A 6 -63.82 25.31 11.93
CA LEU A 6 -62.60 24.97 11.19
C LEU A 6 -61.41 25.88 11.54
N ALA A 7 -60.19 25.35 11.43
CA ALA A 7 -59.02 26.13 11.04
C ALA A 7 -57.94 25.26 10.39
N PHE A 8 -57.47 25.74 9.24
CA PHE A 8 -56.23 25.37 8.54
C PHE A 8 -55.01 25.54 9.46
N GLY A 9 -54.06 24.62 9.37
CA GLY A 9 -52.72 24.74 9.96
C GLY A 9 -51.64 24.35 8.96
N LEU A 10 -50.96 25.35 8.42
CA LEU A 10 -49.72 25.24 7.64
C LEU A 10 -48.63 24.63 8.53
N GLY A 11 -48.21 23.40 8.22
CA GLY A 11 -47.04 22.78 8.83
C GLY A 11 -45.77 23.20 8.10
N PHE A 12 -45.03 24.15 8.68
CA PHE A 12 -43.59 24.31 8.44
C PHE A 12 -42.90 22.99 8.82
N GLY A 13 -42.53 22.20 7.81
CA GLY A 13 -41.74 20.99 7.94
C GLY A 13 -40.28 21.30 7.68
N LEU A 14 -39.50 21.18 8.75
CA LEU A 14 -38.05 21.33 8.85
C LEU A 14 -37.29 20.73 7.67
N ALA A 15 -36.19 21.39 7.30
CA ALA A 15 -35.13 20.84 6.47
C ALA A 15 -34.76 19.44 7.00
N ALA A 16 -35.13 18.41 6.26
CA ALA A 16 -34.59 17.08 6.44
C ALA A 16 -33.12 17.16 6.01
N CYS A 17 -32.25 17.32 6.99
CA CYS A 17 -30.87 16.90 6.87
C CYS A 17 -30.95 15.42 6.53
N ASP A 18 -30.65 15.07 5.28
CA ASP A 18 -30.56 13.69 4.83
C ASP A 18 -29.40 13.05 5.61
N PRO A 19 -29.63 12.15 6.58
CA PRO A 19 -28.54 11.48 7.27
C PRO A 19 -27.93 10.38 6.38
N ASP A 20 -28.45 10.16 5.18
CA ASP A 20 -27.89 9.26 4.16
C ASP A 20 -26.92 9.99 3.22
N ALA A 21 -26.13 10.93 3.77
CA ALA A 21 -24.79 11.15 3.24
C ALA A 21 -24.02 9.85 3.48
N ALA A 22 -24.10 8.95 2.51
CA ALA A 22 -23.47 7.65 2.49
C ALA A 22 -22.06 7.75 3.07
N ALA A 23 -21.93 7.36 4.33
CA ALA A 23 -20.69 6.79 4.82
C ALA A 23 -20.47 5.58 3.91
N GLY A 24 -19.64 5.76 2.88
CA GLY A 24 -19.17 4.65 2.06
C GLY A 24 -18.73 3.56 3.02
N GLU A 25 -19.14 2.32 2.73
CA GLU A 25 -18.78 1.16 3.52
C GLU A 25 -17.26 1.03 3.58
N GLY A 26 -16.66 1.72 4.56
CA GLY A 26 -15.28 1.55 4.97
C GLY A 26 -15.22 0.22 5.69
N GLY A 27 -15.23 -0.86 4.91
CA GLY A 27 -14.91 -2.19 5.40
C GLY A 27 -13.59 -2.09 6.17
N ALA A 28 -13.54 -2.68 7.36
CA ALA A 28 -12.32 -2.68 8.15
C ALA A 28 -11.21 -3.34 7.32
N PHE A 29 -10.28 -2.53 6.80
CA PHE A 29 -9.12 -3.02 6.08
C PHE A 29 -8.22 -3.77 7.05
N VAL A 30 -7.79 -4.96 6.66
CA VAL A 30 -6.87 -5.77 7.46
C VAL A 30 -5.53 -5.76 6.74
N ILE A 31 -4.52 -5.12 7.31
CA ILE A 31 -3.18 -4.99 6.70
C ILE A 31 -2.59 -6.32 6.28
N ALA A 32 -2.87 -7.41 7.01
CA ALA A 32 -2.40 -8.73 6.66
C ALA A 32 -2.86 -9.17 5.24
N GLU A 33 -3.99 -8.68 4.74
CA GLU A 33 -4.49 -9.02 3.40
C GLU A 33 -3.61 -8.47 2.27
N TYR A 34 -2.70 -7.54 2.54
CA TYR A 34 -1.81 -7.02 1.50
C TYR A 34 -0.76 -8.05 1.09
N PHE A 35 -0.32 -8.94 1.97
CA PHE A 35 0.74 -9.92 1.67
C PHE A 35 0.20 -11.35 1.54
N THR A 36 -1.11 -11.53 1.41
CA THR A 36 -1.71 -12.86 1.22
C THR A 36 -1.84 -13.19 -0.27
N GLY A 37 -1.02 -14.10 -0.80
CA GLY A 37 -1.31 -14.75 -2.10
C GLY A 37 -0.24 -14.65 -3.18
N VAL A 38 0.89 -13.99 -2.88
CA VAL A 38 2.07 -13.95 -3.77
C VAL A 38 3.31 -14.19 -2.92
N ASP A 39 4.15 -15.12 -3.34
CA ASP A 39 5.45 -15.40 -2.70
C ASP A 39 6.63 -14.94 -3.57
N SER A 40 6.37 -14.53 -4.81
CA SER A 40 7.41 -14.09 -5.72
C SER A 40 6.96 -13.02 -6.70
N TRP A 41 7.89 -12.14 -7.06
CA TRP A 41 7.64 -10.96 -7.88
C TRP A 41 8.68 -10.82 -8.96
N THR A 42 8.29 -10.17 -10.05
CA THR A 42 9.20 -9.63 -11.06
C THR A 42 8.90 -8.14 -11.23
N TRP A 43 9.88 -7.29 -10.94
CA TRP A 43 9.81 -5.84 -11.08
C TRP A 43 10.76 -5.34 -12.16
N ARG A 44 10.44 -4.19 -12.72
CA ARG A 44 11.41 -3.31 -13.40
C ARG A 44 11.91 -2.25 -12.45
N ASP A 45 13.10 -1.75 -12.71
CA ASP A 45 13.73 -0.66 -11.97
C ASP A 45 14.10 0.54 -12.85
N ASP A 46 13.71 0.52 -14.13
CA ASP A 46 14.04 1.54 -15.13
C ASP A 46 12.95 2.62 -15.30
N GLY A 47 11.79 2.43 -14.66
CA GLY A 47 10.63 3.33 -14.76
C GLY A 47 9.99 3.38 -16.16
N ASP A 48 10.32 2.45 -17.05
CA ASP A 48 9.78 2.38 -18.40
C ASP A 48 8.56 1.44 -18.48
N THR A 49 7.66 1.73 -19.42
CA THR A 49 6.42 0.98 -19.70
C THR A 49 6.49 0.19 -21.00
N GLY A 50 7.66 0.19 -21.68
CA GLY A 50 7.92 -0.54 -22.92
C GLY A 50 8.06 -2.06 -22.75
N ILE A 51 8.58 -2.74 -23.77
CA ILE A 51 8.82 -4.20 -23.73
C ILE A 51 9.84 -4.51 -22.63
N VAL A 52 9.50 -5.46 -21.77
CA VAL A 52 10.37 -5.91 -20.68
C VAL A 52 11.49 -6.80 -21.20
N ASP A 53 12.74 -6.42 -20.90
CA ASP A 53 13.91 -7.26 -21.11
C ASP A 53 14.13 -8.15 -19.87
N ASP A 54 13.99 -9.47 -20.03
CA ASP A 54 14.16 -10.45 -18.96
C ASP A 54 15.54 -10.42 -18.29
N SER A 55 16.56 -9.82 -18.92
CA SER A 55 17.90 -9.67 -18.35
C SER A 55 18.04 -8.45 -17.45
N THR A 56 17.12 -7.48 -17.52
CA THR A 56 17.17 -6.25 -16.73
C THR A 56 16.22 -6.25 -15.55
N VAL A 57 15.26 -7.18 -15.48
CA VAL A 57 14.30 -7.25 -14.37
C VAL A 57 14.92 -7.66 -13.04
N LEU A 58 14.30 -7.17 -11.98
CA LEU A 58 14.52 -7.61 -10.61
C LEU A 58 13.49 -8.69 -10.27
N ARG A 59 13.92 -9.71 -9.53
CA ARG A 59 13.09 -10.83 -9.09
C ARG A 59 13.15 -10.93 -7.59
N GLY A 60 11.99 -10.92 -6.94
CA GLY A 60 11.86 -11.14 -5.50
C GLY A 60 11.29 -12.51 -5.21
N GLU A 61 11.80 -13.16 -4.16
CA GLU A 61 11.15 -14.31 -3.53
C GLU A 61 11.08 -14.05 -2.02
N MET A 62 9.93 -14.36 -1.42
CA MET A 62 9.68 -14.27 0.01
C MET A 62 9.95 -15.63 0.67
N ASP A 63 10.72 -15.62 1.76
CA ASP A 63 10.92 -16.79 2.60
C ASP A 63 9.83 -16.98 3.66
N GLU A 64 9.92 -18.07 4.44
CA GLU A 64 8.97 -18.36 5.53
C GLU A 64 8.99 -17.32 6.67
N GLU A 65 10.04 -16.49 6.74
CA GLU A 65 10.19 -15.42 7.74
C GLU A 65 9.66 -14.07 7.24
N GLY A 66 9.15 -13.98 6.01
CA GLY A 66 8.65 -12.74 5.42
C GLY A 66 9.76 -11.85 4.82
N THR A 67 10.95 -12.41 4.62
CA THR A 67 12.08 -11.72 3.98
C THR A 67 11.97 -11.87 2.47
N VAL A 68 11.89 -10.74 1.76
CA VAL A 68 11.95 -10.67 0.31
C VAL A 68 13.38 -10.41 -0.11
N SER A 69 14.05 -11.45 -0.59
CA SER A 69 15.38 -11.30 -1.21
C SER A 69 15.20 -10.94 -2.68
N VAL A 70 15.86 -9.89 -3.14
CA VAL A 70 15.76 -9.34 -4.50
C VAL A 70 17.03 -9.66 -5.27
N ARG A 71 16.88 -10.18 -6.48
CA ARG A 71 17.98 -10.57 -7.36
C ARG A 71 17.79 -10.02 -8.77
N ARG A 72 18.88 -9.74 -9.48
CA ARG A 72 18.84 -9.38 -10.90
C ARG A 72 19.26 -10.55 -11.77
N GLY A 73 18.45 -10.86 -12.77
CA GLY A 73 18.79 -11.84 -13.80
C GLY A 73 17.59 -12.55 -14.42
N ALA A 74 17.87 -13.36 -15.44
CA ALA A 74 16.84 -14.09 -16.19
C ALA A 74 16.03 -15.07 -15.32
N ARG A 75 16.62 -15.63 -14.26
CA ARG A 75 15.97 -16.50 -13.28
C ARG A 75 16.42 -16.08 -11.88
N TYR A 76 15.56 -16.28 -10.89
CA TYR A 76 15.89 -15.96 -9.50
C TYR A 76 17.12 -16.73 -9.01
N VAL A 77 17.13 -18.04 -9.22
CA VAL A 77 18.18 -18.96 -8.73
C VAL A 77 19.59 -18.67 -9.24
N ASP A 78 19.73 -18.04 -10.41
CA ASP A 78 21.05 -17.68 -10.99
C ASP A 78 21.30 -16.17 -10.93
N GLY A 79 20.38 -15.39 -10.36
CA GLY A 79 20.49 -13.94 -10.31
C GLY A 79 21.46 -13.49 -9.22
N ASP A 80 22.11 -12.36 -9.49
CA ASP A 80 22.96 -11.67 -8.51
C ASP A 80 22.08 -10.96 -7.48
N GLU A 81 22.39 -11.11 -6.19
CA GLU A 81 21.67 -10.45 -5.12
C GLU A 81 21.82 -8.93 -5.21
N VAL A 82 20.70 -8.21 -5.13
CA VAL A 82 20.69 -6.75 -5.20
C VAL A 82 20.10 -6.06 -3.98
N GLY A 83 19.38 -6.80 -3.14
CA GLY A 83 18.83 -6.24 -1.93
C GLY A 83 17.91 -7.19 -1.21
N GLU A 84 17.44 -6.72 -0.06
CA GLU A 84 16.59 -7.45 0.84
C GLU A 84 15.60 -6.50 1.50
N LEU A 85 14.35 -6.94 1.61
CA LEU A 85 13.29 -6.25 2.33
C LEU A 85 12.61 -7.24 3.26
N ARG A 86 12.67 -7.02 4.57
CA ARG A 86 11.97 -7.85 5.55
C ARG A 86 10.75 -7.12 6.08
N TRP A 87 9.59 -7.74 5.90
CA TRP A 87 8.31 -7.17 6.32
C TRP A 87 7.77 -7.95 7.51
N ASP A 88 7.59 -7.26 8.63
CA ASP A 88 6.85 -7.78 9.76
C ASP A 88 5.39 -7.31 9.66
N LEU A 89 4.48 -8.28 9.61
CA LEU A 89 3.04 -8.06 9.60
C LEU A 89 2.48 -8.39 10.97
N THR A 90 1.85 -7.40 11.59
CA THR A 90 1.00 -7.66 12.75
C THR A 90 -0.47 -7.68 12.29
N ALA A 91 -1.38 -8.02 13.20
CA ALA A 91 -2.80 -7.89 12.92
C ALA A 91 -3.18 -6.45 12.54
N THR A 92 -2.40 -5.45 12.97
CA THR A 92 -2.71 -4.03 12.88
C THR A 92 -1.71 -3.19 12.14
N ASP A 93 -0.52 -3.69 11.82
CA ASP A 93 0.60 -2.85 11.35
C ASP A 93 1.38 -3.55 10.23
N LEU A 94 1.85 -2.74 9.28
CA LEU A 94 2.84 -3.11 8.27
C LEU A 94 4.16 -2.45 8.65
N ILE A 95 5.19 -3.26 8.87
CA ILE A 95 6.48 -2.79 9.37
C ILE A 95 7.59 -3.29 8.43
N LEU A 96 8.44 -2.39 7.96
CA LEU A 96 9.72 -2.75 7.33
C LEU A 96 10.73 -2.98 8.46
N SER A 97 10.95 -4.21 8.86
CA SER A 97 11.79 -4.56 10.01
C SER A 97 13.28 -4.44 9.70
N SER A 98 13.68 -4.75 8.46
CA SER A 98 15.04 -4.54 7.95
C SER A 98 15.03 -4.35 6.44
N TRP A 99 16.02 -3.62 5.94
CA TRP A 99 16.28 -3.51 4.51
C TRP A 99 17.76 -3.32 4.22
N ALA A 100 18.19 -3.79 3.06
CA ALA A 100 19.53 -3.62 2.52
C ALA A 100 19.47 -3.51 0.98
N TRP A 101 20.36 -2.71 0.39
CA TRP A 101 20.47 -2.56 -1.07
C TRP A 101 21.93 -2.49 -1.54
N LEU A 102 22.17 -2.64 -2.85
CA LEU A 102 23.51 -2.76 -3.45
C LEU A 102 24.49 -1.61 -3.18
N ASP A 103 24.01 -0.43 -2.84
CA ASP A 103 24.83 0.78 -2.61
C ASP A 103 25.35 0.88 -1.16
N ASP A 104 25.41 -0.25 -0.45
CA ASP A 104 25.69 -0.36 0.98
C ASP A 104 24.67 0.38 1.88
N SER A 105 23.53 0.80 1.33
CA SER A 105 22.45 1.39 2.12
C SER A 105 21.68 0.31 2.87
N SER A 106 21.39 0.59 4.14
CA SER A 106 20.65 -0.32 5.01
C SER A 106 19.97 0.44 6.14
N GLY A 107 18.95 -0.18 6.71
CA GLY A 107 18.23 0.36 7.85
C GLY A 107 17.32 -0.66 8.49
N SER A 108 16.66 -0.25 9.58
CA SER A 108 15.88 -1.15 10.41
C SER A 108 14.65 -0.48 10.99
N SER A 109 13.56 -1.23 11.03
CA SER A 109 12.29 -0.97 11.74
C SER A 109 11.64 0.38 11.47
N THR A 110 10.84 0.45 10.41
CA THR A 110 9.93 1.57 10.11
C THR A 110 8.49 1.07 9.98
N ILE A 111 7.54 1.76 10.60
CA ILE A 111 6.12 1.44 10.43
C ILE A 111 5.57 2.22 9.23
N PHE A 112 5.06 1.49 8.24
CA PHE A 112 4.53 2.03 6.99
C PHE A 112 3.05 2.34 7.07
N ALA A 113 2.25 1.46 7.70
CA ALA A 113 0.81 1.64 7.82
C ALA A 113 0.26 0.96 9.08
N ARG A 114 -0.92 1.42 9.52
CA ARG A 114 -1.69 0.82 10.62
C ARG A 114 -3.18 0.70 10.26
N ASN A 115 -3.88 -0.33 10.76
CA ASN A 115 -5.30 -0.56 10.49
C ASN A 115 -6.17 0.64 10.93
N ALA A 116 -5.79 1.29 12.03
CA ALA A 116 -6.41 2.55 12.45
C ALA A 116 -5.87 3.69 11.55
N GLY A 117 -6.47 3.88 10.38
CA GLY A 117 -6.07 4.96 9.47
C GLY A 117 -6.35 4.75 7.97
N LEU A 118 -6.82 3.57 7.54
CA LEU A 118 -6.99 3.25 6.11
C LEU A 118 -8.21 3.91 5.43
N SER A 119 -8.69 5.04 5.95
CA SER A 119 -9.70 5.90 5.32
C SER A 119 -9.29 7.36 5.47
N GLY A 120 -8.54 7.89 4.51
CA GLY A 120 -8.28 9.34 4.37
C GLY A 120 -7.51 10.02 5.52
N ASP A 121 -6.94 9.24 6.45
CA ASP A 121 -6.25 9.76 7.63
C ASP A 121 -4.74 9.57 7.49
N ILE A 122 -4.01 10.66 7.72
CA ILE A 122 -2.54 10.72 7.78
C ILE A 122 -2.08 9.90 8.99
N VAL A 123 -1.50 8.73 8.77
CA VAL A 123 -0.82 7.97 9.83
C VAL A 123 0.56 8.57 10.06
N THR A 124 0.70 9.60 10.89
CA THR A 124 2.03 10.08 11.31
C THR A 124 2.53 9.20 12.47
N ASN A 125 3.60 8.43 12.27
CA ASN A 125 4.21 7.68 13.37
C ASN A 125 5.09 8.62 14.25
N LEU A 126 5.38 8.20 15.49
CA LEU A 126 6.09 9.01 16.51
C LEU A 126 7.63 9.03 16.36
N GLN A 127 8.20 8.38 15.33
CA GLN A 127 9.66 8.15 15.21
C GLN A 127 10.30 8.61 13.90
N GLY A 128 9.50 8.93 12.86
CA GLY A 128 9.97 9.33 11.52
C GLY A 128 8.99 8.85 10.45
N ALA A 129 8.49 9.77 9.60
CA ALA A 129 7.13 9.80 9.11
C ALA A 129 6.94 9.12 7.75
N CYS A 130 6.51 7.86 7.76
CA CYS A 130 5.69 7.35 6.67
C CYS A 130 4.26 7.85 6.87
N VAL A 131 3.70 8.58 5.91
CA VAL A 131 2.28 8.90 5.83
C VAL A 131 1.63 7.90 4.89
N SER A 132 0.60 7.19 5.37
CA SER A 132 -0.11 6.22 4.54
C SER A 132 -1.52 6.66 4.20
N GLU A 133 -1.97 6.34 2.99
CA GLU A 133 -3.33 6.51 2.53
C GLU A 133 -3.78 5.30 1.67
N SER A 134 -5.09 5.10 1.57
CA SER A 134 -5.66 4.16 0.60
C SER A 134 -5.95 4.91 -0.70
N ILE A 135 -5.54 4.34 -1.82
CA ILE A 135 -5.86 4.82 -3.16
C ILE A 135 -6.64 3.74 -3.94
N SER A 136 -7.50 4.18 -4.84
CA SER A 136 -8.18 3.30 -5.80
C SER A 136 -7.56 3.43 -7.19
N ASP A 137 -7.80 2.41 -8.03
CA ASP A 137 -7.44 2.42 -9.45
C ASP A 137 -5.95 2.68 -9.72
N PHE A 138 -5.07 1.94 -9.01
CA PHE A 138 -3.62 2.09 -9.13
C PHE A 138 -3.04 1.20 -10.24
N GLU A 139 -2.26 1.75 -11.16
CA GLU A 139 -1.71 1.03 -12.31
C GLU A 139 -0.20 0.78 -12.20
N THR A 140 0.20 -0.46 -12.51
CA THR A 140 1.60 -0.88 -12.76
C THR A 140 1.76 -1.46 -14.17
N SER A 141 2.99 -1.78 -14.56
CA SER A 141 3.27 -2.50 -15.82
C SER A 141 2.56 -3.87 -15.92
N TYR A 142 2.17 -4.47 -14.79
CA TYR A 142 1.39 -5.71 -14.74
C TYR A 142 -0.10 -5.47 -15.01
N GLY A 143 -0.68 -4.40 -14.47
CA GLY A 143 -2.10 -4.09 -14.59
C GLY A 143 -2.60 -3.10 -13.55
N THR A 144 -3.93 -2.99 -13.46
CA THR A 144 -4.62 -2.08 -12.54
C THR A 144 -5.11 -2.83 -11.30
N PHE A 145 -4.97 -2.20 -10.12
CA PHE A 145 -5.43 -2.69 -8.83
C PHE A 145 -6.55 -1.78 -8.30
N ASP A 146 -7.66 -2.39 -7.89
CA ASP A 146 -8.82 -1.66 -7.35
C ASP A 146 -8.48 -0.91 -6.06
N TYR A 147 -7.57 -1.47 -5.25
CA TYR A 147 -7.16 -0.90 -3.96
C TYR A 147 -5.67 -1.09 -3.72
N ALA A 148 -4.98 0.00 -3.42
CA ALA A 148 -3.61 0.00 -2.97
C ALA A 148 -3.41 0.88 -1.73
N LEU A 149 -2.51 0.44 -0.85
CA LEU A 149 -1.97 1.22 0.24
C LEU A 149 -0.77 1.99 -0.30
N HIS A 150 -0.84 3.31 -0.27
CA HIS A 150 0.25 4.21 -0.60
C HIS A 150 0.91 4.71 0.69
N ALA A 151 2.24 4.64 0.80
CA ALA A 151 3.01 5.15 1.92
C ALA A 151 4.13 6.08 1.43
N ILE A 152 4.20 7.28 2.00
CA ILE A 152 5.21 8.31 1.69
C ILE A 152 6.11 8.49 2.90
N CYS A 153 7.36 8.08 2.81
CA CYS A 153 8.32 8.12 3.91
C CYS A 153 9.32 9.27 3.75
N ASP A 154 9.52 10.06 4.82
CA ASP A 154 10.45 11.19 4.84
C ASP A 154 11.93 10.79 4.98
N GLY A 155 12.20 9.51 5.25
CA GLY A 155 13.53 8.92 5.37
C GLY A 155 13.69 8.18 6.70
N THR A 156 14.96 7.98 7.09
CA THR A 156 15.40 7.18 8.25
C THR A 156 14.32 6.91 9.30
N PRO A 157 13.91 5.64 9.52
CA PRO A 157 14.68 4.41 9.26
C PRO A 157 14.46 3.74 7.89
N ALA A 158 13.47 4.16 7.11
CA ALA A 158 13.22 3.62 5.76
C ALA A 158 13.91 4.50 4.69
N PRO A 159 14.14 3.97 3.48
CA PRO A 159 14.52 4.82 2.36
C PRO A 159 13.42 5.87 2.11
N SER A 160 13.84 7.10 1.84
CA SER A 160 12.93 8.22 1.59
C SER A 160 12.26 8.05 0.23
N GLY A 161 10.95 8.21 0.17
CA GLY A 161 10.17 8.08 -1.06
C GLY A 161 8.81 7.43 -0.88
N GLU A 162 8.29 6.88 -1.97
CA GLU A 162 6.91 6.41 -2.07
C GLU A 162 6.84 4.90 -2.31
N TYR A 163 5.87 4.25 -1.68
CA TYR A 163 5.70 2.80 -1.71
C TYR A 163 4.22 2.46 -1.88
N TRP A 164 3.94 1.49 -2.74
CA TRP A 164 2.57 1.03 -2.99
C TRP A 164 2.46 -0.47 -2.76
N PHE A 165 1.49 -0.84 -1.94
CA PHE A 165 1.15 -2.23 -1.66
C PHE A 165 -0.25 -2.50 -2.19
N ALA A 166 -0.44 -3.52 -3.02
CA ALA A 166 -1.76 -3.91 -3.49
C ALA A 166 -2.30 -5.09 -2.68
N LYS A 167 -3.61 -5.08 -2.42
CA LYS A 167 -4.27 -6.14 -1.64
C LYS A 167 -4.08 -7.49 -2.35
N GLY A 168 -3.51 -8.46 -1.63
CA GLY A 168 -3.22 -9.80 -2.12
C GLY A 168 -1.93 -9.95 -2.92
N PHE A 169 -1.17 -8.87 -3.15
CA PHE A 169 0.04 -8.89 -3.97
C PHE A 169 1.28 -8.35 -3.26
N GLY A 170 1.16 -7.61 -2.16
CA GLY A 170 2.28 -7.04 -1.43
C GLY A 170 2.82 -5.80 -2.14
N LEU A 171 4.15 -5.59 -2.08
CA LEU A 171 4.82 -4.44 -2.68
C LEU A 171 4.77 -4.49 -4.21
N VAL A 172 3.96 -3.62 -4.82
CA VAL A 172 3.75 -3.56 -6.27
C VAL A 172 4.50 -2.42 -6.96
N ARG A 173 4.86 -1.37 -6.20
CA ARG A 173 5.72 -0.28 -6.69
C ARG A 173 6.52 0.33 -5.54
N ALA A 174 7.73 0.78 -5.83
CA ALA A 174 8.52 1.64 -4.97
C ALA A 174 9.23 2.71 -5.80
N GLN A 175 9.22 3.95 -5.32
CA GLN A 175 9.97 5.09 -5.85
C GLN A 175 10.68 5.76 -4.67
N ALA A 176 11.73 5.12 -4.16
CA ALA A 176 12.43 5.56 -2.97
C ALA A 176 13.91 5.30 -3.10
N ASP A 177 14.75 6.33 -3.15
CA ASP A 177 16.20 6.18 -3.40
C ASP A 177 16.87 5.22 -2.38
N PRO A 178 17.56 4.14 -2.82
CA PRO A 178 17.93 3.74 -4.20
C PRO A 178 17.00 2.73 -4.89
N ILE A 179 15.87 2.41 -4.29
CA ILE A 179 14.87 1.44 -4.71
C ILE A 179 13.89 2.03 -5.74
N VAL A 180 13.95 1.51 -6.96
CA VAL A 180 12.94 1.74 -7.98
C VAL A 180 12.36 0.38 -8.38
N LEU A 181 11.06 0.20 -8.19
CA LEU A 181 10.36 -1.05 -8.48
C LEU A 181 9.03 -0.74 -9.15
N ASP A 182 8.71 -1.42 -10.23
CA ASP A 182 7.38 -1.45 -10.84
C ASP A 182 7.01 -2.89 -11.23
N LEU A 183 5.89 -3.41 -10.69
CA LEU A 183 5.53 -4.81 -10.85
C LEU A 183 5.17 -5.13 -12.30
N VAL A 184 5.80 -6.16 -12.85
CA VAL A 184 5.54 -6.72 -14.18
C VAL A 184 4.80 -8.05 -14.09
N ALA A 185 5.13 -8.89 -13.12
CA ALA A 185 4.48 -10.18 -12.94
C ALA A 185 4.57 -10.65 -11.47
N PRO A 186 3.45 -11.02 -10.86
CA PRO A 186 3.42 -11.84 -9.64
C PRO A 186 3.51 -13.33 -9.99
N ARG A 187 3.99 -14.16 -9.06
CA ARG A 187 4.00 -15.61 -9.19
C ARG A 187 3.60 -16.31 -7.90
#